data_AF-A0AAW7FC12-F1
#
_entry.id   AF-A0AAW7FC12-F1
#
_cell.length_a   1.000
_cell.length_b   1.000
_cell.length_c   1.000
_cell.angle_alpha   90.00
_cell.angle_beta   90.00
_cell.angle_gamma   90.00
#
_symmetry.space_group_name_H-M   'P 1'
#
loop_
_entity.id
_entity.type
_entity.pdbx_description
1 polymer ?
#
loop_
_entity_poly.entity_id
_entity_poly.type
_entity_poly.pdbx_seq_one_letter_code
_entity_poly.pdbx_strand_id
1 'polypeptide(L)'
;MIKSEYLGKLLSDIPDEDFEEPFETWSGQLPALVLASTRVVPNKANCQWRLASTSCGGHRKYTFPAAVMLLDICEEMTNVVSEIANSAFTDEYLGYFESLSETEQRSILSDYSRYLESAGLTCSDVNLELFSQDLYPLDATPANLSRLSSSASEAELDAYSDSLVMFIIGPS
;
A
#
# COMPACT_ATOMS: atom_id res chain seq x y z
N MET A 1 -8.37 -10.21 12.59
CA MET A 1 -9.68 -9.52 12.36
C MET A 1 -9.75 -8.34 13.30
N ILE A 2 -10.21 -7.19 12.84
CA ILE A 2 -10.27 -5.97 13.66
C ILE A 2 -11.30 -6.11 14.79
N LYS A 3 -10.91 -5.75 16.02
CA LYS A 3 -11.83 -5.71 17.18
C LYS A 3 -12.89 -4.61 16.96
N SER A 4 -14.14 -4.88 17.30
CA SER A 4 -15.25 -3.94 17.08
C SER A 4 -15.07 -2.59 17.79
N GLU A 5 -14.34 -2.56 18.90
CA GLU A 5 -14.02 -1.36 19.67
C GLU A 5 -12.99 -0.44 18.99
N TYR A 6 -12.37 -0.89 17.89
CA TYR A 6 -11.43 -0.11 17.09
C TYR A 6 -12.07 0.53 15.87
N LEU A 7 -13.27 0.10 15.46
CA LEU A 7 -13.98 0.66 14.31
C LEU A 7 -14.18 2.17 14.47
N GLY A 8 -13.77 2.94 13.46
CA GLY A 8 -13.86 4.40 13.45
C GLY A 8 -12.82 5.14 14.30
N LYS A 9 -11.93 4.44 15.00
CA LYS A 9 -10.85 5.08 15.77
C LYS A 9 -9.70 5.50 14.86
N LEU A 10 -8.96 6.53 15.29
CA LEU A 10 -7.67 6.84 14.70
C LEU A 10 -6.70 5.69 14.97
N LEU A 11 -5.88 5.35 13.97
CA LEU A 11 -4.84 4.34 14.15
C LEU A 11 -3.85 4.73 15.24
N SER A 12 -3.57 6.04 15.39
CA SER A 12 -2.72 6.58 16.45
C SER A 12 -3.22 6.34 17.88
N ASP A 13 -4.50 5.99 18.03
CA ASP A 13 -5.13 5.76 19.33
C ASP A 13 -5.15 4.27 19.70
N ILE A 14 -4.64 3.40 18.82
CA ILE A 14 -4.61 1.95 19.00
C ILE A 14 -3.20 1.54 19.45
N PRO A 15 -3.06 0.67 20.48
CA PRO A 15 -1.77 0.17 20.92
C PRO A 15 -1.02 -0.59 19.81
N ASP A 16 0.30 -0.38 19.70
CA ASP A 16 1.16 -1.05 18.70
C ASP A 16 1.05 -2.60 18.77
N GLU A 17 0.85 -3.16 19.96
CA GLU A 17 0.67 -4.60 20.21
C GLU A 17 -0.57 -5.22 19.55
N ASP A 18 -1.52 -4.40 19.11
CA ASP A 18 -2.72 -4.84 18.39
C ASP A 18 -2.53 -4.87 16.87
N PHE A 19 -1.37 -4.44 16.35
CA PHE A 19 -1.03 -4.53 14.94
C PHE A 19 -0.22 -5.80 14.65
N GLU A 20 -0.72 -6.62 13.72
CA GLU A 20 0.00 -7.80 13.21
C GLU A 20 1.12 -7.34 12.24
N GLU A 21 2.25 -8.06 12.15
CA GLU A 21 3.35 -7.70 11.23
C GLU A 21 3.81 -8.88 10.37
N PRO A 22 4.24 -8.64 9.11
CA PRO A 22 3.97 -7.50 8.21
C PRO A 22 2.66 -7.65 7.40
N PHE A 23 2.28 -6.60 6.63
CA PHE A 23 1.04 -6.52 5.81
C PHE A 23 0.79 -7.74 4.90
N GLU A 24 1.84 -8.38 4.42
CA GLU A 24 1.81 -9.45 3.42
C GLU A 24 1.91 -10.86 4.02
N THR A 25 2.26 -11.00 5.31
CA THR A 25 2.53 -12.33 5.88
C THR A 25 1.36 -13.29 5.82
N TRP A 26 0.14 -12.78 5.69
CA TRP A 26 -1.06 -13.62 5.68
C TRP A 26 -1.27 -14.39 4.37
N SER A 27 -0.74 -13.92 3.24
CA SER A 27 -0.78 -14.66 1.97
C SER A 27 0.41 -15.62 1.84
N GLY A 28 1.55 -15.28 2.47
CA GLY A 28 2.82 -15.96 2.24
C GLY A 28 3.32 -15.85 0.78
N GLN A 29 2.75 -14.92 0.01
CA GLN A 29 3.02 -14.74 -1.42
C GLN A 29 3.30 -13.27 -1.70
N LEU A 30 4.45 -13.02 -2.34
CA LEU A 30 4.86 -11.73 -2.86
C LEU A 30 5.01 -11.83 -4.40
N PRO A 31 4.70 -10.77 -5.15
CA PRO A 31 4.19 -9.48 -4.66
C PRO A 31 2.75 -9.55 -4.13
N ALA A 32 2.41 -8.65 -3.21
CA ALA A 32 1.07 -8.55 -2.64
C ALA A 32 0.42 -7.21 -3.00
N LEU A 33 -0.92 -7.21 -3.09
CA LEU A 33 -1.73 -6.01 -3.29
C LEU A 33 -2.64 -5.83 -2.08
N VAL A 34 -2.58 -4.66 -1.44
CA VAL A 34 -3.43 -4.34 -0.29
C VAL A 34 -4.19 -3.03 -0.50
N LEU A 35 -5.42 -2.98 -0.01
CA LEU A 35 -6.13 -1.74 0.26
C LEU A 35 -5.89 -1.36 1.72
N ALA A 36 -5.35 -0.18 1.97
CA ALA A 36 -5.00 0.28 3.31
C ALA A 36 -5.79 1.55 3.64
N SER A 37 -6.40 1.59 4.83
CA SER A 37 -6.75 2.85 5.47
C SER A 37 -5.62 3.26 6.41
N THR A 38 -5.06 4.44 6.16
CA THR A 38 -3.81 4.91 6.77
C THR A 38 -4.03 5.85 7.95
N ARG A 39 -5.30 6.14 8.29
CA ARG A 39 -5.63 7.12 9.33
C ARG A 39 -6.68 6.64 10.33
N VAL A 40 -7.76 6.03 9.84
CA VAL A 40 -8.93 5.66 10.65
C VAL A 40 -9.31 4.22 10.35
N VAL A 41 -9.66 3.45 11.35
CA VAL A 41 -10.17 2.10 11.12
C VAL A 41 -11.53 2.16 10.43
N PRO A 42 -11.75 1.42 9.34
CA PRO A 42 -13.04 1.36 8.65
C PRO A 42 -14.21 1.01 9.58
N ASN A 43 -15.24 1.86 9.63
CA ASN A 43 -16.47 1.64 10.42
C ASN A 43 -17.25 0.35 10.09
N LYS A 44 -17.07 -0.17 8.86
CA LYS A 44 -17.70 -1.35 8.30
C LYS A 44 -16.63 -2.36 7.89
N ALA A 45 -15.52 -2.43 8.63
CA ALA A 45 -14.53 -3.48 8.44
C ALA A 45 -15.21 -4.85 8.54
N ASN A 46 -15.26 -5.56 7.41
CA ASN A 46 -15.67 -6.96 7.36
C ASN A 46 -14.55 -7.88 7.90
N CYS A 47 -14.72 -9.20 7.81
CA CYS A 47 -13.74 -10.15 8.31
C CYS A 47 -12.39 -10.17 7.56
N GLN A 48 -12.29 -9.51 6.40
CA GLN A 48 -11.09 -9.44 5.58
C GLN A 48 -10.15 -8.32 6.00
N TRP A 49 -10.66 -7.28 6.68
CA TRP A 49 -9.85 -6.21 7.23
C TRP A 49 -9.08 -6.67 8.48
N ARG A 50 -7.84 -6.21 8.60
CA ARG A 50 -6.94 -6.46 9.73
C ARG A 50 -6.18 -5.19 10.11
N LEU A 51 -5.76 -5.09 11.36
CA LEU A 51 -4.78 -4.10 11.77
C LEU A 51 -3.41 -4.71 11.57
N ALA A 52 -2.54 -4.00 10.85
CA ALA A 52 -1.17 -4.41 10.71
C ALA A 52 -0.22 -3.23 10.66
N SER A 53 1.05 -3.53 10.87
CA SER A 53 2.16 -2.64 10.62
C SER A 53 3.15 -3.29 9.67
N THR A 54 3.89 -2.47 8.93
CA THR A 54 5.08 -2.92 8.21
C THR A 54 6.26 -2.03 8.54
N SER A 55 7.46 -2.60 8.54
CA SER A 55 8.69 -1.82 8.68
C SER A 55 9.08 -1.26 7.33
N CYS A 56 9.02 0.05 7.18
CA CYS A 56 9.54 0.79 6.03
C CYS A 56 10.68 1.72 6.51
N GLY A 57 11.53 2.22 5.62
CA GLY A 57 12.63 3.09 6.04
C GLY A 57 14.00 2.45 6.21
N GLY A 58 14.20 1.20 5.78
CA GLY A 58 15.49 0.50 5.86
C GLY A 58 16.14 0.61 7.24
N HIS A 59 17.31 1.24 7.32
CA HIS A 59 18.07 1.42 8.57
C HIS A 59 17.40 2.32 9.63
N ARG A 60 16.38 3.10 9.29
CA ARG A 60 15.71 4.05 10.19
C ARG A 60 14.56 3.45 10.99
N LYS A 61 14.16 2.20 10.71
CA LYS A 61 13.07 1.47 11.40
C LYS A 61 11.82 2.35 11.59
N TYR A 62 11.23 2.80 10.50
CA TYR A 62 9.92 3.43 10.55
C TYR A 62 8.86 2.34 10.45
N THR A 63 7.84 2.41 11.30
CA THR A 63 6.74 1.45 11.28
C THR A 63 5.52 2.16 10.71
N PHE A 64 4.89 1.57 9.71
CA PHE A 64 3.70 2.11 9.06
C PHE A 64 2.45 1.30 9.47
N PRO A 65 1.69 1.77 10.47
CA PRO A 65 0.45 1.11 10.88
C PRO A 65 -0.71 1.45 9.93
N ALA A 66 -1.50 0.45 9.58
CA ALA A 66 -2.72 0.62 8.78
C ALA A 66 -3.78 -0.42 9.14
N ALA A 67 -5.04 -0.07 8.89
CA ALA A 67 -6.06 -1.10 8.67
C ALA A 67 -5.94 -1.53 7.22
N VAL A 68 -5.73 -2.83 6.95
CA VAL A 68 -5.47 -3.34 5.60
C VAL A 68 -6.41 -4.47 5.24
N MET A 69 -6.73 -4.55 3.95
CA MET A 69 -7.41 -5.67 3.31
C MET A 69 -6.53 -6.18 2.17
N LEU A 70 -6.24 -7.49 2.16
CA LEU A 70 -5.55 -8.12 1.05
C LEU A 70 -6.49 -8.25 -0.16
N LEU A 71 -5.97 -7.95 -1.34
CA LEU A 71 -6.69 -8.02 -2.60
C LEU A 71 -6.07 -9.10 -3.50
N ASP A 72 -6.92 -9.80 -4.26
CA ASP A 72 -6.44 -10.75 -5.26
C ASP A 72 -6.03 -10.01 -6.52
N ILE A 73 -4.75 -10.09 -6.88
CA ILE A 73 -4.21 -9.45 -8.09
C ILE A 73 -4.92 -10.00 -9.32
N CYS A 74 -5.39 -9.10 -10.18
CA CYS A 74 -5.95 -9.45 -11.48
C CYS A 74 -4.88 -10.10 -12.36
N GLU A 75 -5.20 -11.24 -12.99
CA GLU A 75 -4.25 -12.01 -13.80
C GLU A 75 -3.56 -11.15 -14.86
N GLU A 76 -4.32 -10.29 -15.55
CA GLU A 76 -3.83 -9.38 -16.59
C GLU A 76 -2.81 -8.36 -16.07
N MET A 77 -2.83 -8.03 -14.77
CA MET A 77 -1.94 -7.06 -14.13
C MET A 77 -0.78 -7.72 -13.37
N THR A 78 -0.69 -9.05 -13.36
CA THR A 78 0.35 -9.78 -12.60
C THR A 78 1.76 -9.35 -12.98
N ASN A 79 2.03 -9.17 -14.29
CA ASN A 79 3.33 -8.72 -14.77
C ASN A 79 3.65 -7.30 -14.31
N VAL A 80 2.69 -6.37 -14.42
CA VAL A 80 2.87 -4.97 -13.98
C VAL A 80 3.14 -4.90 -12.48
N VAL A 81 2.36 -5.62 -11.68
CA VAL A 81 2.55 -5.67 -10.22
C VAL A 81 3.92 -6.25 -9.87
N SER A 82 4.34 -7.29 -10.59
CA SER A 82 5.68 -7.89 -10.41
C SER A 82 6.80 -6.95 -10.82
N GLU A 83 6.66 -6.21 -11.92
CA GLU A 83 7.65 -5.24 -12.37
C GLU A 83 7.80 -4.07 -11.39
N ILE A 84 6.68 -3.54 -10.86
CA ILE A 84 6.70 -2.52 -9.81
C ILE A 84 7.39 -3.05 -8.55
N ALA A 85 7.01 -4.24 -8.10
CA ALA A 85 7.59 -4.89 -6.93
C ALA A 85 9.10 -5.14 -7.06
N ASN A 86 9.60 -5.37 -8.27
CA ASN A 86 11.02 -5.51 -8.58
C ASN A 86 11.69 -4.18 -8.98
N SER A 87 11.03 -3.05 -8.72
CA SER A 87 11.53 -1.70 -8.97
C SER A 87 11.92 -1.43 -10.43
N ALA A 88 11.28 -2.08 -11.41
CA ALA A 88 11.64 -1.98 -12.84
C ALA A 88 11.50 -0.57 -13.45
N PHE A 89 10.91 0.37 -12.71
CA PHE A 89 10.81 1.78 -13.09
C PHE A 89 12.09 2.58 -12.82
N THR A 90 13.09 2.02 -12.12
CA THR A 90 14.35 2.70 -11.83
C THR A 90 15.54 1.75 -11.87
N ASP A 91 16.71 2.27 -12.23
CA ASP A 91 17.99 1.55 -12.13
C ASP A 91 18.63 1.70 -10.73
N GLU A 92 18.05 2.53 -9.87
CA GLU A 92 18.56 2.81 -8.51
C GLU A 92 18.20 1.69 -7.52
N TYR A 93 19.10 1.41 -6.60
CA TYR A 93 18.83 0.45 -5.52
C TYR A 93 17.97 1.10 -4.42
N LEU A 94 16.73 0.61 -4.26
CA LEU A 94 15.77 1.18 -3.32
C LEU A 94 16.02 0.83 -1.85
N GLY A 95 16.89 -0.11 -1.51
CA GLY A 95 17.11 -0.53 -0.10
C GLY A 95 17.75 0.53 0.81
N TYR A 96 18.03 1.73 0.29
CA TYR A 96 18.37 2.93 1.07
C TYR A 96 17.61 4.17 0.60
N PHE A 97 16.43 4.00 -0.02
CA PHE A 97 15.62 5.08 -0.59
C PHE A 97 15.46 6.26 0.38
N GLU A 98 15.17 6.00 1.66
CA GLU A 98 14.94 7.04 2.67
C GLU A 98 16.24 7.74 3.12
N SER A 99 17.40 7.24 2.70
CA SER A 99 18.71 7.86 2.91
C SER A 99 19.27 8.59 1.68
N LEU A 100 18.60 8.47 0.53
CA LEU A 100 18.93 9.23 -0.68
C LEU A 100 18.73 10.74 -0.47
N SER A 101 19.37 11.54 -1.33
CA SER A 101 19.08 12.97 -1.40
C SER A 101 17.66 13.22 -1.91
N GLU A 102 17.07 14.37 -1.56
CA GLU A 102 15.75 14.75 -2.06
C GLU A 102 15.70 14.79 -3.60
N THR A 103 16.81 15.11 -4.27
CA THR A 103 16.87 15.15 -5.73
C THR A 103 16.76 13.75 -6.32
N GLU A 104 17.47 12.78 -5.74
CA GLU A 104 17.41 11.37 -6.17
C GLU A 104 16.04 10.78 -5.88
N GLN A 105 15.48 11.02 -4.69
CA GLN A 105 14.12 10.59 -4.34
C GLN A 105 13.09 11.15 -5.33
N ARG A 106 13.13 12.45 -5.63
CA ARG A 106 12.22 13.05 -6.62
C ARG A 106 12.36 12.45 -8.01
N SER A 107 13.58 12.09 -8.43
CA SER A 107 13.80 11.42 -9.71
C SER A 107 13.10 10.07 -9.75
N ILE A 108 13.33 9.24 -8.73
CA ILE A 108 12.71 7.91 -8.59
C ILE A 108 11.18 8.02 -8.56
N LEU A 109 10.63 8.94 -7.77
CA LEU A 109 9.19 9.16 -7.69
C LEU A 109 8.61 9.63 -9.03
N SER A 110 9.35 10.46 -9.79
CA SER A 110 8.92 10.87 -11.13
C SER A 110 8.90 9.69 -12.11
N ASP A 111 9.88 8.80 -12.04
CA ASP A 111 9.94 7.61 -12.90
C ASP A 111 8.86 6.60 -12.52
N TYR A 112 8.61 6.41 -11.21
CA TYR A 112 7.49 5.62 -10.70
C TYR A 112 6.14 6.13 -11.21
N SER A 113 5.86 7.44 -11.08
CA SER A 113 4.61 8.03 -11.58
C SER A 113 4.44 7.85 -13.09
N ARG A 114 5.51 8.04 -13.87
CA ARG A 114 5.48 7.82 -15.32
C ARG A 114 5.21 6.36 -15.68
N TYR A 115 5.79 5.43 -14.92
CA TYR A 115 5.55 4.00 -15.09
C TYR A 115 4.08 3.65 -14.79
N LEU A 116 3.51 4.16 -13.69
CA LEU A 116 2.09 3.98 -13.36
C LEU A 116 1.18 4.51 -14.47
N GLU A 117 1.43 5.71 -14.97
CA GLU A 117 0.66 6.31 -16.08
C GLU A 117 0.69 5.41 -17.33
N SER A 118 1.86 4.85 -17.65
CA SER A 118 2.00 3.94 -18.80
C SER A 118 1.22 2.63 -18.64
N ALA A 119 1.02 2.17 -17.40
CA ALA A 119 0.19 1.03 -17.05
C ALA A 119 -1.31 1.37 -16.91
N GLY A 120 -1.68 2.65 -17.06
CA GLY A 120 -3.05 3.14 -16.86
C GLY A 120 -3.47 3.15 -15.39
N LEU A 121 -2.52 3.35 -14.48
CA LEU A 121 -2.71 3.48 -13.04
C LEU A 121 -2.44 4.92 -12.59
N THR A 122 -2.97 5.30 -11.44
CA THR A 122 -2.77 6.64 -10.88
C THR A 122 -2.22 6.61 -9.46
N CYS A 123 -1.38 7.58 -9.13
CA CYS A 123 -1.01 7.92 -7.77
C CYS A 123 -0.94 9.45 -7.66
N SER A 124 -1.72 10.03 -6.75
CA SER A 124 -1.68 11.43 -6.39
C SER A 124 -0.40 11.78 -5.64
N ASP A 125 0.01 13.05 -5.70
CA ASP A 125 1.19 13.55 -4.98
C ASP A 125 1.11 13.25 -3.46
N VAL A 126 -0.10 13.30 -2.89
CA VAL A 126 -0.33 13.01 -1.47
C VAL A 126 -0.03 11.55 -1.13
N ASN A 127 -0.51 10.61 -1.96
CA ASN A 127 -0.23 9.19 -1.74
C ASN A 127 1.23 8.84 -2.07
N LEU A 128 1.85 9.58 -3.00
CA LEU A 128 3.23 9.39 -3.38
C LEU A 128 4.21 9.70 -2.23
N GLU A 129 3.83 10.55 -1.27
CA GLU A 129 4.59 10.78 -0.03
C GLU A 129 4.72 9.52 0.84
N LEU A 130 3.88 8.51 0.63
CA LEU A 130 3.91 7.23 1.35
C LEU A 130 4.83 6.20 0.70
N PHE A 131 5.50 6.56 -0.40
CA PHE A 131 6.44 5.69 -1.07
C PHE A 131 7.61 5.33 -0.15
N SER A 132 7.97 4.06 -0.13
CA SER A 132 9.15 3.56 0.58
C SER A 132 9.78 2.41 -0.20
N GLN A 133 10.91 1.90 0.30
CA GLN A 133 11.57 0.74 -0.30
C GLN A 133 10.67 -0.50 -0.46
N ASP A 134 9.67 -0.67 0.41
CA ASP A 134 8.82 -1.88 0.48
C ASP A 134 7.35 -1.61 0.15
N LEU A 135 6.94 -0.33 0.10
CA LEU A 135 5.56 0.09 -0.15
C LEU A 135 5.48 1.01 -1.37
N TYR A 136 4.81 0.53 -2.41
CA TYR A 136 4.57 1.26 -3.65
C TYR A 136 3.11 1.76 -3.68
N PRO A 137 2.84 3.03 -3.34
CA PRO A 137 1.48 3.57 -3.21
C PRO A 137 0.81 3.80 -4.55
N LEU A 138 -0.51 3.64 -4.57
CA LEU A 138 -1.42 4.02 -5.65
C LEU A 138 -2.70 4.60 -5.05
N ASP A 139 -3.44 5.37 -5.85
CA ASP A 139 -4.73 5.88 -5.40
C ASP A 139 -5.75 4.75 -5.27
N ALA A 140 -6.52 4.76 -4.19
CA ALA A 140 -7.68 3.89 -4.02
C ALA A 140 -8.89 4.42 -4.82
N THR A 141 -8.76 4.45 -6.15
CA THR A 141 -9.85 4.84 -7.06
C THR A 141 -10.57 3.60 -7.61
N PRO A 142 -11.85 3.71 -8.02
CA PRO A 142 -12.54 2.62 -8.70
C PRO A 142 -11.80 2.14 -9.96
N ALA A 143 -11.12 3.05 -10.66
CA ALA A 143 -10.33 2.75 -11.85
C ALA A 143 -9.10 1.88 -11.52
N ASN A 144 -8.30 2.25 -10.52
CA ASN A 144 -7.16 1.44 -10.09
C ASN A 144 -7.63 0.10 -9.52
N LEU A 145 -8.68 0.11 -8.70
CA LEU A 145 -9.20 -1.08 -8.04
C LEU A 145 -9.69 -2.12 -9.05
N SER A 146 -10.54 -1.72 -10.00
CA SER A 146 -11.09 -2.61 -11.04
C SER A 146 -10.01 -3.14 -11.99
N ARG A 147 -8.90 -2.42 -12.16
CA ARG A 147 -7.78 -2.85 -12.99
C ARG A 147 -6.89 -3.84 -12.25
N LEU A 148 -6.54 -3.55 -10.99
CA LEU A 148 -5.55 -4.31 -10.24
C LEU A 148 -6.12 -5.50 -9.47
N SER A 149 -7.40 -5.48 -9.08
CA SER A 149 -8.00 -6.50 -8.22
C SER A 149 -9.14 -7.24 -8.92
N SER A 150 -9.18 -8.56 -8.70
CA SER A 150 -10.26 -9.43 -9.17
C SER A 150 -11.34 -9.71 -8.10
N SER A 151 -11.08 -9.35 -6.84
CA SER A 151 -11.95 -9.68 -5.71
C SER A 151 -12.52 -8.48 -4.96
N ALA A 152 -12.02 -7.27 -5.24
CA ALA A 152 -12.52 -6.06 -4.59
C ALA A 152 -13.81 -5.55 -5.24
N SER A 153 -14.73 -5.07 -4.40
CA SER A 153 -15.93 -4.37 -4.86
C SER A 153 -15.80 -2.86 -4.67
N GLU A 154 -16.40 -2.06 -5.56
CA GLU A 154 -16.41 -0.58 -5.43
C GLU A 154 -17.03 -0.11 -4.10
N ALA A 155 -17.87 -0.93 -3.46
CA ALA A 155 -18.45 -0.64 -2.15
C ALA A 155 -17.42 -0.53 -1.02
N GLU A 156 -16.21 -1.07 -1.21
CA GLU A 156 -15.08 -0.90 -0.28
C GLU A 156 -14.46 0.50 -0.35
N LEU A 157 -14.65 1.24 -1.46
CA LEU A 157 -14.12 2.60 -1.67
C LEU A 157 -15.05 3.69 -1.15
N ASP A 158 -16.37 3.50 -1.33
CA ASP A 158 -17.40 4.50 -1.00
C ASP A 158 -17.55 4.79 0.49
N ALA A 159 -16.92 3.99 1.36
CA ALA A 159 -17.06 4.13 2.80
C ALA A 159 -15.94 4.97 3.47
N TYR A 160 -14.83 5.29 2.78
CA TYR A 160 -13.59 5.80 3.43
C TYR A 160 -12.70 6.75 2.59
N SER A 161 -13.29 7.46 1.62
CA SER A 161 -12.63 8.15 0.49
C SER A 161 -11.35 8.95 0.79
N ASP A 162 -11.20 9.52 1.98
CA ASP A 162 -10.12 10.48 2.25
C ASP A 162 -8.87 9.85 2.92
N SER A 163 -8.89 8.53 3.17
CA SER A 163 -7.80 7.85 3.90
C SER A 163 -7.37 6.51 3.28
N LEU A 164 -7.96 6.14 2.15
CA LEU A 164 -7.66 4.89 1.48
C LEU A 164 -6.52 5.06 0.48
N VAL A 165 -5.58 4.12 0.53
CA VAL A 165 -4.43 4.01 -0.36
C VAL A 165 -4.31 2.54 -0.77
N MET A 166 -3.97 2.28 -2.02
CA MET A 166 -3.59 0.94 -2.45
C MET A 166 -2.07 0.83 -2.37
N PHE A 167 -1.55 -0.31 -1.93
CA PHE A 167 -0.11 -0.57 -1.97
C PHE A 167 0.16 -1.86 -2.73
N ILE A 168 1.13 -1.79 -3.64
CA ILE A 168 1.87 -2.96 -4.09
C ILE A 168 3.03 -3.15 -3.12
N ILE A 169 3.22 -4.40 -2.66
CA ILE A 169 4.27 -4.78 -1.73
C ILE A 169 5.22 -5.72 -2.47
N GLY A 170 6.51 -5.37 -2.51
CA GLY A 170 7.55 -6.14 -3.17
C GLY A 170 8.24 -7.16 -2.26
N PRO A 171 9.03 -8.10 -2.83
CA PRO A 171 9.91 -8.95 -2.04
C PRO A 171 10.96 -8.10 -1.31
N SER A 172 10.99 -8.23 0.01
CA SER A 172 11.98 -7.61 0.91
C SER A 172 13.39 -8.20 0.74
#